data_AF-A0AAU2DJK1-F1
#
_entry.id   AF-A0AAU2DJK1-F1
#
_cell.length_a   1.000
_cell.length_b   1.000
_cell.length_c   1.000
_cell.angle_alpha   90.00
_cell.angle_beta   90.00
_cell.angle_gamma   90.00
#
_symmetry.space_group_name_H-M   'P 1'
#
loop_
_entity.id
_entity.type
_entity.pdbx_description
1 polymer ?
#
loop_
_entity_poly.entity_id
_entity_poly.type
_entity_poly.pdbx_seq_one_letter_code
_entity_poly.pdbx_strand_id
1 'polypeptide(L)'
;MSDGAPAQLPRVSLDDPDVDLDYGLRLLYRGEPFTGEVEEYLAGHRVSLVTYKDGFRDGPYREWYKDGTLSAEGVMRKGFVSGEFKRWHPNGVLAKHMINSEDGRTPLAEFEWDEEGRPARAWENTSPQG
;
A
#
# COMPACT_ATOMS: atom_id res chain seq x y z
N MET A 1 26.66 -19.78 9.20
CA MET A 1 25.96 -18.48 9.15
C MET A 1 24.53 -18.81 8.78
N SER A 2 23.62 -18.74 9.73
CA SER A 2 22.23 -19.12 9.52
C SER A 2 21.52 -17.92 8.89
N ASP A 3 21.15 -18.03 7.61
CA ASP A 3 20.15 -17.15 7.00
C ASP A 3 18.82 -17.45 7.73
N GLY A 4 18.57 -16.71 8.81
CA GLY A 4 17.27 -16.70 9.45
C GLY A 4 16.30 -16.09 8.45
N ALA A 5 15.35 -16.87 7.96
CA ALA A 5 14.21 -16.34 7.23
C ALA A 5 13.66 -15.14 8.01
N PRO A 6 13.35 -14.00 7.34
CA PRO A 6 12.86 -12.84 8.04
C PRO A 6 11.64 -13.23 8.87
N ALA A 7 11.64 -12.86 10.15
CA ALA A 7 10.53 -13.15 11.04
C ALA A 7 9.25 -12.63 10.38
N GLN A 8 8.27 -13.52 10.21
CA GLN A 8 6.97 -13.13 9.68
C GLN A 8 6.34 -12.14 10.66
N LEU A 9 5.97 -10.95 10.16
CA LEU A 9 5.33 -9.94 10.97
C LEU A 9 4.03 -10.48 11.57
N PRO A 10 3.67 -10.09 12.81
CA PRO A 10 2.37 -10.44 13.36
C PRO A 10 1.27 -9.87 12.46
N ARG A 11 0.16 -10.60 12.34
CA ARG A 11 -0.93 -10.25 11.43
C ARG A 11 -2.27 -10.26 12.15
N VAL A 12 -3.08 -9.23 11.93
CA VAL A 12 -4.42 -9.09 12.51
C VAL A 12 -5.44 -8.72 11.43
N SER A 13 -6.72 -8.99 11.69
CA SER A 13 -7.81 -8.49 10.84
C SER A 13 -8.19 -7.07 11.28
N LEU A 14 -8.51 -6.20 10.33
CA LEU A 14 -9.05 -4.88 10.62
C LEU A 14 -10.39 -4.95 11.38
N ASP A 15 -11.16 -6.03 11.18
CA ASP A 15 -12.45 -6.28 11.83
C ASP A 15 -12.31 -6.98 13.20
N ASP A 16 -11.08 -7.22 13.67
CA ASP A 16 -10.84 -7.79 15.00
C ASP A 16 -11.32 -6.79 16.08
N PRO A 17 -12.13 -7.21 17.07
CA PRO A 17 -12.65 -6.30 18.11
C PRO A 17 -11.58 -5.67 19.00
N ASP A 18 -10.35 -6.21 19.02
CA ASP A 18 -9.22 -5.63 19.73
C ASP A 18 -8.48 -4.57 18.90
N VAL A 19 -8.83 -4.37 17.63
CA VAL A 19 -8.28 -3.32 16.76
C VAL A 19 -9.06 -2.02 16.93
N ASP A 20 -8.34 -0.92 17.11
CA ASP A 20 -8.91 0.42 17.28
C ASP A 20 -8.04 1.48 16.58
N LEU A 21 -8.57 2.70 16.44
CA LEU A 21 -7.84 3.88 16.00
C LEU A 21 -7.85 4.95 17.09
N ASP A 22 -6.68 5.48 17.44
CA ASP A 22 -6.63 6.63 18.34
C ASP A 22 -7.00 7.95 17.64
N TYR A 23 -7.08 9.04 18.40
CA TYR A 23 -7.37 10.38 17.87
C TYR A 23 -6.36 10.87 16.82
N GLY A 24 -5.16 10.29 16.76
CA GLY A 24 -4.13 10.57 15.76
C GLY A 24 -4.20 9.65 14.55
N LEU A 25 -5.27 8.84 14.42
CA LEU A 25 -5.45 7.82 13.39
C LEU A 25 -4.35 6.74 13.38
N ARG A 26 -3.71 6.50 14.54
CA ARG A 26 -2.81 5.37 14.71
C ARG A 26 -3.61 4.11 14.99
N LEU A 27 -3.23 3.03 14.32
CA LEU A 27 -3.75 1.71 14.58
C LEU A 27 -3.24 1.17 15.91
N LEU A 28 -4.17 0.83 16.78
CA LEU A 28 -3.92 0.14 18.04
C LEU A 28 -4.39 -1.31 17.93
N TYR A 29 -3.69 -2.21 18.61
CA TYR A 29 -4.16 -3.57 18.87
C TYR A 29 -4.03 -3.84 20.37
N ARG A 30 -5.16 -4.14 21.02
CA ARG A 30 -5.26 -4.28 22.49
C ARG A 30 -4.78 -3.04 23.25
N GLY A 31 -5.08 -1.86 22.69
CA GLY A 31 -4.76 -0.56 23.29
C GLY A 31 -3.35 -0.03 23.05
N GLU A 32 -2.48 -0.79 22.38
CA GLU A 32 -1.10 -0.38 22.10
C GLU A 32 -0.85 -0.14 20.60
N PRO A 33 0.02 0.81 20.20
CA PRO A 33 0.36 1.04 18.80
C PRO A 33 0.87 -0.23 18.13
N PHE A 34 0.21 -0.63 17.05
CA PHE A 34 0.47 -1.92 16.40
C PHE A 34 1.64 -1.83 15.42
N THR A 35 2.47 -2.87 15.41
CA THR A 35 3.49 -3.10 14.37
C THR A 35 3.29 -4.50 13.81
N GLY A 36 2.98 -4.59 12.52
CA GLY A 36 2.62 -5.83 11.87
C GLY A 36 1.89 -5.63 10.56
N GLU A 37 1.23 -6.67 10.08
CA GLU A 37 0.37 -6.63 8.91
C GLU A 37 -1.11 -6.61 9.32
N VAL A 38 -1.92 -5.85 8.60
CA VAL A 38 -3.37 -5.78 8.82
C VAL A 38 -4.07 -6.20 7.54
N GLU A 39 -5.02 -7.12 7.68
CA GLU A 39 -5.85 -7.61 6.59
C GLU A 39 -7.30 -7.12 6.72
N GLU A 40 -7.87 -6.68 5.61
CA GLU A 40 -9.29 -6.31 5.53
C GLU A 40 -10.03 -7.29 4.63
N TYR A 41 -11.22 -7.72 5.07
CA TYR A 41 -12.09 -8.61 4.32
C TYR A 41 -13.44 -7.95 4.08
N LEU A 42 -13.91 -7.96 2.82
CA LEU A 42 -15.24 -7.51 2.47
C LEU A 42 -16.05 -8.68 1.92
N ALA A 43 -17.17 -8.99 2.57
CA ALA A 43 -18.04 -10.11 2.22
C ALA A 43 -17.26 -11.44 2.04
N GLY A 44 -16.29 -11.71 2.92
CA GLY A 44 -15.48 -12.92 2.91
C GLY A 44 -14.29 -12.92 1.94
N HIS A 45 -14.05 -11.83 1.20
CA HIS A 45 -12.94 -11.71 0.25
C HIS A 45 -11.91 -10.74 0.80
N ARG A 46 -10.62 -11.11 0.80
CA ARG A 46 -9.55 -10.19 1.22
C ARG A 46 -9.45 -9.05 0.22
N VAL A 47 -9.58 -7.82 0.70
CA VAL A 47 -9.53 -6.60 -0.13
C VAL A 47 -8.31 -5.74 0.15
N SER A 48 -7.64 -5.91 1.30
CA SER A 48 -6.44 -5.15 1.64
C SER A 48 -5.48 -5.92 2.54
N LEU A 49 -4.19 -5.63 2.42
CA LEU A 49 -3.08 -6.08 3.27
C LEU A 49 -2.10 -4.92 3.38
N VAL A 50 -1.93 -4.38 4.58
CA VAL A 50 -1.14 -3.18 4.82
C VAL A 50 -0.15 -3.42 5.95
N THR A 51 1.11 -3.02 5.77
CA THR A 51 2.10 -3.02 6.85
C THR A 51 1.99 -1.75 7.70
N TYR A 52 1.97 -1.95 9.01
CA TYR A 52 1.98 -0.93 10.03
C TYR A 52 3.24 -1.01 10.89
N LYS A 53 3.72 0.16 11.33
CA LYS A 53 4.79 0.34 12.31
C LYS A 53 4.41 1.45 13.26
N ASP A 54 4.45 1.16 14.56
CA ASP A 54 4.08 2.09 15.64
C ASP A 54 2.70 2.74 15.42
N GLY A 55 1.76 1.96 14.88
CA GLY A 55 0.41 2.36 14.53
C GLY A 55 0.26 3.15 13.21
N PHE A 56 1.35 3.48 12.51
CA PHE A 56 1.30 4.15 11.21
C PHE A 56 1.52 3.19 10.06
N ARG A 57 0.88 3.42 8.91
CA ARG A 57 1.18 2.67 7.68
C ARG A 57 2.63 2.94 7.27
N ASP A 58 3.47 1.91 7.32
CA ASP A 58 4.89 1.99 6.99
C ASP A 58 5.37 0.62 6.51
N GLY A 59 5.67 0.54 5.22
CA GLY A 59 6.01 -0.71 4.55
C GLY A 59 5.10 -0.97 3.35
N PRO A 60 5.18 -2.17 2.79
CA PRO A 60 4.40 -2.54 1.62
C PRO A 60 2.90 -2.57 1.93
N TYR A 61 2.09 -2.32 0.89
CA TYR A 61 0.67 -2.61 0.92
C TYR A 61 0.20 -3.17 -0.41
N ARG A 62 -0.89 -3.91 -0.36
CA ARG A 62 -1.60 -4.45 -1.52
C ARG A 62 -3.10 -4.37 -1.30
N GLU A 63 -3.82 -4.12 -2.38
CA GLU A 63 -5.27 -4.12 -2.43
C GLU A 63 -5.74 -5.04 -3.55
N TRP A 64 -6.92 -5.62 -3.37
CA TRP A 64 -7.51 -6.56 -4.33
C TRP A 64 -8.97 -6.23 -4.62
N TYR A 65 -9.36 -6.49 -5.86
CA TYR A 65 -10.75 -6.61 -6.25
C TYR A 65 -11.39 -7.84 -5.59
N LYS A 66 -12.73 -7.88 -5.59
CA LYS A 66 -13.51 -8.97 -4.96
C LYS A 66 -13.20 -10.35 -5.55
N ASP A 67 -12.80 -10.43 -6.81
CA ASP A 67 -12.40 -11.67 -7.48
C ASP A 67 -10.97 -12.13 -7.11
N GLY A 68 -10.25 -11.35 -6.30
CA GLY A 68 -8.87 -11.62 -5.92
C GLY A 68 -7.82 -11.04 -6.87
N THR A 69 -8.23 -10.35 -7.94
CA THR A 69 -7.31 -9.64 -8.85
C THR A 69 -6.66 -8.46 -8.11
N LEU A 70 -5.35 -8.28 -8.25
CA LEU A 70 -4.63 -7.16 -7.62
C LEU A 70 -5.17 -5.83 -8.18
N SER A 71 -5.64 -4.95 -7.30
CA SER A 71 -6.14 -3.63 -7.69
C SER A 71 -5.09 -2.55 -7.51
N ALA A 72 -4.27 -2.64 -6.46
CA ALA A 72 -3.19 -1.69 -6.22
C ALA A 72 -2.06 -2.28 -5.38
N GLU A 73 -0.86 -1.73 -5.52
CA GLU A 73 0.27 -2.00 -4.63
C GLU A 73 1.20 -0.80 -4.55
N GLY A 74 1.96 -0.73 -3.46
CA GLY A 74 3.02 0.25 -3.30
C GLY A 74 3.69 0.14 -1.94
N VAL A 75 4.48 1.16 -1.60
CA VAL A 75 5.11 1.29 -0.29
C VAL A 75 4.63 2.57 0.38
N MET A 76 4.33 2.50 1.67
CA MET A 76 4.05 3.66 2.50
C MET A 76 5.21 3.93 3.46
N ARG A 77 5.42 5.19 3.81
CA ARG A 77 6.32 5.67 4.86
C ARG A 77 5.56 6.67 5.70
N LYS A 78 5.33 6.36 6.97
CA LYS A 78 4.56 7.22 7.90
C LYS A 78 3.24 7.74 7.31
N GLY A 79 2.51 6.88 6.60
CA GLY A 79 1.22 7.20 5.98
C GLY A 79 1.26 7.80 4.56
N PHE A 80 2.44 8.10 4.01
CA PHE A 80 2.57 8.65 2.65
C PHE A 80 3.10 7.60 1.68
N VAL A 81 2.64 7.61 0.42
CA VAL A 81 3.20 6.76 -0.63
C VAL A 81 4.65 7.16 -0.90
N SER A 82 5.54 6.18 -0.89
CA SER A 82 6.99 6.33 -1.05
C SER A 82 7.46 5.44 -2.20
N GLY A 83 8.24 6.02 -3.12
CA GLY A 83 8.70 5.29 -4.31
C GLY A 83 7.57 4.93 -5.27
N GLU A 84 7.54 3.68 -5.70
CA GLU A 84 6.57 3.20 -6.69
C GLU A 84 5.18 2.91 -6.11
N PHE A 85 4.17 3.31 -6.88
CA PHE A 85 2.78 2.91 -6.71
C PHE A 85 2.21 2.45 -8.04
N LYS A 86 1.48 1.32 -8.03
CA LYS A 86 0.80 0.78 -9.19
C LYS A 86 -0.65 0.51 -8.87
N ARG A 87 -1.51 0.71 -9.86
CA ARG A 87 -2.94 0.38 -9.84
C ARG A 87 -3.31 -0.30 -11.14
N TRP A 88 -4.16 -1.30 -11.07
CA TRP A 88 -4.68 -2.04 -12.22
C TRP A 88 -6.18 -1.79 -12.39
N HIS A 89 -6.68 -1.99 -13.59
CA HIS A 89 -8.10 -2.10 -13.90
C HIS A 89 -8.63 -3.47 -13.47
N PRO A 90 -9.96 -3.66 -13.35
CA PRO A 90 -10.54 -4.95 -12.97
C PRO A 90 -10.18 -6.11 -13.91
N ASN A 91 -9.84 -5.82 -15.16
CA ASN A 91 -9.37 -6.81 -16.14
C ASN A 91 -7.88 -7.19 -15.98
N GLY A 92 -7.18 -6.63 -14.98
CA GLY A 92 -5.76 -6.88 -14.71
C GLY A 92 -4.79 -6.04 -15.55
N VAL A 93 -5.27 -5.14 -16.41
CA VAL A 93 -4.42 -4.22 -17.16
C VAL A 93 -3.92 -3.10 -16.26
N LEU A 94 -2.64 -2.73 -16.37
CA LEU A 94 -2.08 -1.63 -15.58
C LEU A 94 -2.82 -0.33 -15.91
N ALA A 95 -3.41 0.30 -14.92
CA ALA A 95 -4.17 1.53 -15.07
C ALA A 95 -3.33 2.77 -14.76
N LYS A 96 -2.44 2.66 -13.77
CA LYS A 96 -1.65 3.77 -13.27
C LYS A 96 -0.33 3.30 -12.68
N HIS A 97 0.74 4.03 -12.96
CA HIS A 97 2.05 3.88 -12.32
C HIS A 97 2.54 5.26 -11.92
N MET A 98 2.81 5.45 -10.64
CA MET A 98 3.41 6.66 -10.11
C MET A 98 4.76 6.34 -9.49
N ILE A 99 5.70 7.26 -9.65
CA ILE A 99 6.99 7.24 -8.96
C ILE A 99 7.05 8.52 -8.13
N ASN A 100 7.21 8.38 -6.82
CA ASN A 100 7.44 9.50 -5.90
C ASN A 100 8.85 9.43 -5.32
N SER A 101 9.34 10.55 -4.79
CA SER A 101 10.51 10.56 -3.93
C SER A 101 10.33 9.62 -2.72
N GLU A 102 11.44 9.16 -2.14
CA GLU A 102 11.43 8.29 -0.96
C GLU A 102 10.68 8.90 0.23
N ASP A 103 10.64 10.22 0.33
CA ASP A 103 9.91 10.94 1.38
C ASP A 103 8.44 11.23 1.02
N GLY A 104 7.99 10.82 -0.17
CA GLY A 104 6.62 10.96 -0.66
C GLY A 104 6.20 12.39 -1.01
N ARG A 105 7.12 13.37 -0.98
CA ARG A 105 6.79 14.79 -1.18
C ARG A 105 6.82 15.25 -2.63
N THR A 106 7.56 14.54 -3.49
CA THR A 106 7.80 14.96 -4.86
C THR A 106 7.39 13.85 -5.82
N PRO A 107 6.32 14.05 -6.61
CA PRO A 107 6.05 13.21 -7.77
C PRO A 107 7.21 13.33 -8.77
N LEU A 108 7.74 12.18 -9.19
CA LEU A 108 8.83 12.05 -10.16
C LEU A 108 8.32 11.59 -11.53
N ALA A 109 7.28 10.75 -11.55
CA ALA A 109 6.63 10.34 -12.78
C ALA A 109 5.20 9.87 -12.52
N GLU A 110 4.37 9.98 -13.54
CA GLU A 110 3.00 9.48 -13.57
C GLU A 110 2.66 8.99 -14.97
N PHE A 111 2.20 7.75 -15.05
CA PHE A 111 1.74 7.11 -16.27
C PHE A 111 0.33 6.56 -16.04
N GLU A 112 -0.55 6.74 -17.01
CA GLU A 112 -1.90 6.20 -17.00
C GLU A 112 -2.20 5.51 -18.33
N TRP A 113 -2.92 4.39 -18.25
CA TRP A 113 -3.37 3.62 -19.40
C TRP A 113 -4.86 3.32 -19.29
N ASP A 114 -5.52 3.17 -20.44
CA ASP A 114 -6.91 2.71 -20.49
C ASP A 114 -7.04 1.20 -20.28
N GLU A 115 -8.27 0.68 -20.31
CA GLU A 115 -8.55 -0.74 -20.08
C GLU A 115 -7.96 -1.66 -21.16
N GLU A 116 -7.59 -1.13 -22.33
CA GLU A 116 -6.89 -1.87 -23.38
C GLU A 116 -5.36 -1.79 -23.25
N GLY A 117 -4.85 -1.07 -22.25
CA GLY A 117 -3.43 -0.89 -22.00
C GLY A 117 -2.79 0.15 -22.92
N ARG A 118 -3.59 1.02 -23.56
CA ARG A 118 -3.07 2.11 -24.39
C ARG A 118 -2.73 3.29 -23.49
N PRO A 119 -1.58 3.97 -23.70
CA PRO A 119 -1.22 5.14 -22.90
C PRO A 119 -2.27 6.24 -23.05
N ALA A 120 -2.84 6.67 -21.92
CA ALA A 120 -3.79 7.78 -21.85
C ALA A 120 -3.08 9.07 -21.40
N ARG A 121 -2.08 8.95 -20.52
CA ARG A 121 -1.27 10.06 -20.01
C ARG A 121 0.12 9.58 -19.63
N ALA A 122 1.11 10.43 -19.88
CA ALA A 122 2.47 10.24 -19.37
C ALA A 122 3.05 11.60 -18.99
N TRP A 123 3.64 11.66 -17.81
CA TRP A 123 4.36 12.82 -17.30
C TRP A 123 5.57 12.36 -16.50
N GLU A 124 6.69 13.03 -16.71
CA GLU A 124 7.93 12.80 -15.97
C GLU A 124 8.48 14.15 -15.53
N ASN A 125 8.96 14.22 -14.28
CA ASN A 125 9.60 15.41 -13.75
C ASN A 125 11.06 15.45 -14.21
N THR A 126 11.34 16.23 -15.25
CA THR A 126 12.69 16.39 -15.82
C THR A 126 13.49 17.52 -15.18
N SER A 127 13.06 18.07 -14.04
CA SER A 127 13.85 19.10 -13.35
C SER A 127 15.18 18.51 -12.86
N PRO A 128 16.32 19.18 -13.11
CA PRO A 128 17.58 18.76 -12.53
C PRO A 128 17.44 18.76 -11.01
N GLN A 129 17.68 17.61 -10.38
CA GLN A 129 17.85 17.55 -8.94
C GLN A 129 19.22 18.20 -8.65
N GLY A 130 19.17 19.47 -8.25
CA GLY A 130 20.35 20.28 -7.93
C GLY A 130 20.97 19.92 -6.59
#